data_AF-A0A3D9I962-F1
#
_entry.id   AF-A0A3D9I962-F1
#
_cell.length_a   1.000
_cell.length_b   1.000
_cell.length_c   1.000
_cell.angle_alpha   90.00
_cell.angle_beta   90.00
_cell.angle_gamma   90.00
#
_symmetry.space_group_name_H-M   'P 1'
#
loop_
_entity.id
_entity.type
_entity.pdbx_description
1 polymer ?
#
loop_
_entity_poly.entity_id
_entity_poly.type
_entity_poly.pdbx_seq_one_letter_code
_entity_poly.pdbx_strand_id
1 'polypeptide(L)'
;MGTRLLSEYLIKKHHPQLRYVRVHTSGKNQATLYAWNDDLQLPERDVDTLKRFVSGYLPPHVCFQIKAYSMVQMDGVPREYDLPESIVRTAMKRELDQYGIVASINTMLDSGGMAFSRYDFNSGTLYFNIHMTTVLMDIEKELIRMYLSEIIPLGSKCNVQFEYSLAAR
;
A
#
# COMPACT_ATOMS: atom_id res chain seq x y z
N MET A 1 -5.43 6.47 -9.39
CA MET A 1 -5.50 5.60 -8.18
C MET A 1 -4.50 6.15 -7.17
N GLY A 2 -4.85 6.23 -5.88
CA GLY A 2 -3.91 6.67 -4.84
C GLY A 2 -3.34 5.47 -4.08
N THR A 3 -2.08 5.53 -3.65
CA THR A 3 -1.43 4.51 -2.80
C THR A 3 -1.52 4.89 -1.33
N ARG A 4 -1.06 3.99 -0.43
CA ARG A 4 -0.89 4.30 1.00
C ARG A 4 -0.01 5.54 1.21
N LEU A 5 1.22 5.50 0.68
CA LEU A 5 2.22 6.55 0.88
C LEU A 5 1.75 7.91 0.35
N LEU A 6 1.15 7.94 -0.85
CA LEU A 6 0.62 9.18 -1.41
C LEU A 6 -0.49 9.75 -0.52
N SER A 7 -1.38 8.89 -0.02
CA SER A 7 -2.48 9.33 0.85
C SER A 7 -1.97 9.90 2.17
N GLU A 8 -1.01 9.24 2.82
CA GLU A 8 -0.39 9.73 4.05
C GLU A 8 0.32 11.07 3.85
N TYR A 9 1.06 11.22 2.75
CA TYR A 9 1.68 12.49 2.39
C TYR A 9 0.65 13.60 2.21
N LEU A 10 -0.44 13.33 1.49
CA LEU A 10 -1.51 14.31 1.27
C LEU A 10 -2.19 14.71 2.58
N ILE A 11 -2.43 13.76 3.48
CA ILE A 11 -3.00 14.03 4.81
C ILE A 11 -2.05 14.94 5.61
N LYS A 12 -0.78 14.58 5.74
CA LYS A 12 0.22 15.40 6.46
C LYS A 12 0.36 16.80 5.87
N LYS A 13 0.24 16.92 4.54
CA LYS A 13 0.30 18.22 3.85
C LYS A 13 -0.90 19.12 4.17
N HIS A 14 -2.11 18.56 4.31
CA HIS A 14 -3.32 19.34 4.59
C HIS A 14 -3.64 19.49 6.08
N HIS A 15 -3.13 18.59 6.91
CA HIS A 15 -3.31 18.57 8.36
C HIS A 15 -1.94 18.55 9.05
N PRO A 16 -1.16 19.65 8.96
CA PRO A 16 0.21 19.70 9.47
C PRO A 16 0.31 19.51 10.99
N GLN A 17 -0.79 19.68 11.73
CA GLN A 17 -0.86 19.38 13.16
C GLN A 17 -0.82 17.87 13.47
N LEU A 18 -1.09 17.00 12.49
CA LEU A 18 -1.04 15.56 12.66
C LEU A 18 0.38 15.05 12.40
N ARG A 19 1.06 14.66 13.47
CA ARG A 19 2.44 14.19 13.43
C ARG A 19 2.54 12.73 13.02
N TYR A 20 1.69 11.91 13.60
CA TYR A 20 1.65 10.47 13.37
C TYR A 20 0.47 10.18 12.45
N VAL A 21 0.74 9.63 11.28
CA VAL A 21 -0.27 9.28 10.29
C VAL A 21 0.13 7.96 9.67
N ARG A 22 -0.78 6.99 9.70
CA ARG A 22 -0.63 5.68 9.04
C ARG A 22 -1.95 5.33 8.39
N VAL A 23 -1.90 4.87 7.15
CA VAL A 23 -3.06 4.33 6.44
C VAL A 23 -2.83 2.83 6.26
N HIS A 24 -3.87 2.02 6.51
CA HIS A 24 -3.81 0.59 6.29
C HIS A 24 -5.02 0.12 5.48
N THR A 25 -4.76 -0.66 4.44
CA THR A 25 -5.81 -1.25 3.58
C THR A 25 -6.14 -2.66 4.05
N SER A 26 -7.42 -2.99 4.13
CA SER A 26 -7.89 -4.33 4.45
C SER A 26 -8.51 -5.06 3.25
N GLY A 27 -8.41 -4.48 2.05
CA GLY A 27 -9.12 -4.94 0.86
C GLY A 27 -10.57 -4.45 0.82
N LYS A 28 -11.36 -4.94 -0.13
CA LYS A 28 -12.79 -4.61 -0.27
C LYS A 28 -13.10 -3.11 -0.28
N ASN A 29 -12.19 -2.31 -0.82
CA ASN A 29 -12.27 -0.85 -0.82
C ASN A 29 -12.35 -0.25 0.59
N GLN A 30 -11.73 -0.88 1.59
CA GLN A 30 -11.72 -0.39 2.98
C GLN A 30 -10.31 -0.03 3.40
N ALA A 31 -10.17 1.15 4.02
CA ALA A 31 -8.94 1.60 4.64
C ALA A 31 -9.19 2.15 6.04
N THR A 32 -8.23 1.98 6.93
CA THR A 32 -8.21 2.66 8.23
C THR A 32 -7.10 3.70 8.24
N LEU A 33 -7.46 4.93 8.59
CA LEU A 33 -6.55 6.03 8.86
C LEU A 33 -6.32 6.12 10.37
N TYR A 34 -5.08 5.93 10.78
CA TYR A 34 -4.60 6.10 12.13
C TYR A 34 -3.89 7.44 12.23
N ALA A 35 -4.29 8.26 13.20
CA ALA A 35 -3.71 9.59 13.35
C ALA A 35 -3.52 10.01 14.82
N TRP A 36 -2.47 10.79 15.07
CA TRP A 36 -2.26 11.58 16.29
C TRP A 36 -1.61 12.93 15.97
N ASN A 37 -1.94 13.92 16.78
CA ASN A 37 -1.21 15.19 16.85
C ASN A 37 0.09 15.04 17.68
N ASP A 38 0.78 16.15 17.92
CA ASP A 38 2.00 16.18 18.73
C ASP A 38 1.78 15.76 20.20
N ASP A 39 0.56 15.95 20.72
CA ASP A 39 0.17 15.57 22.09
C ASP A 39 -0.23 14.09 22.22
N LEU A 40 -0.03 13.28 21.17
CA LEU A 40 -0.44 11.87 21.11
C LEU A 40 -1.96 11.68 21.29
N GLN A 41 -2.74 12.64 20.77
CA GLN A 41 -4.18 12.62 20.83
C GLN A 41 -4.80 12.69 19.44
N LEU A 42 -6.05 12.24 19.35
CA LEU A 42 -6.90 12.44 18.18
C LEU A 42 -8.19 13.14 18.63
N PRO A 43 -8.16 14.48 18.77
CA PRO A 43 -9.35 15.24 19.16
C PRO A 43 -10.50 15.05 18.16
N GLU A 44 -11.75 15.11 18.65
CA GLU A 44 -12.94 14.95 17.80
C GLU A 44 -12.97 15.93 16.61
N ARG A 45 -12.50 17.17 16.82
CA ARG A 45 -12.36 18.16 15.74
C ARG A 45 -11.49 17.62 14.60
N ASP A 46 -10.36 16.97 14.93
CA ASP A 46 -9.44 16.47 13.92
C ASP A 46 -10.06 15.27 13.21
N VAL A 47 -10.78 14.40 13.93
CA VAL A 47 -11.59 13.32 13.33
C VAL A 47 -12.56 13.87 12.28
N ASP A 48 -13.33 14.91 12.60
CA ASP A 48 -14.33 15.45 11.69
C ASP A 48 -13.70 16.15 10.48
N THR A 49 -12.60 16.86 10.68
CA THR A 49 -11.85 17.45 9.55
C THR A 49 -11.26 16.37 8.65
N LEU A 50 -10.71 15.29 9.23
CA LEU A 50 -10.20 14.14 8.49
C LEU A 50 -11.31 13.43 7.70
N LYS A 51 -12.50 13.22 8.28
CA LYS A 51 -13.65 12.64 7.57
C LYS A 51 -14.00 13.43 6.30
N ARG A 52 -14.06 14.76 6.42
CA ARG A 52 -14.33 15.64 5.27
C ARG A 52 -13.20 15.55 4.24
N PHE A 53 -11.95 15.60 4.70
CA PHE A 53 -10.78 15.48 3.83
C PHE A 53 -10.79 14.19 3.03
N VAL A 54 -10.92 13.02 3.68
CA VAL A 54 -10.87 11.73 2.99
C VAL A 54 -12.04 11.56 2.01
N SER A 55 -13.22 12.11 2.31
CA SER A 55 -14.36 12.08 1.40
C SER A 55 -14.22 12.98 0.16
N GLY A 56 -13.45 14.07 0.26
CA GLY A 56 -13.30 15.06 -0.82
C GLY A 56 -12.00 14.95 -1.62
N TYR A 57 -10.92 14.43 -1.02
CA TYR A 57 -9.57 14.48 -1.60
C TYR A 57 -8.95 13.10 -1.87
N LEU A 58 -9.42 12.04 -1.20
CA LEU A 58 -8.91 10.68 -1.40
C LEU A 58 -9.82 9.88 -2.34
N PRO A 59 -9.38 8.70 -2.84
CA PRO A 59 -10.15 7.95 -3.82
C PRO A 59 -11.59 7.65 -3.34
N PRO A 60 -12.62 8.07 -4.08
CA PRO A 60 -14.00 8.09 -3.59
C PRO A 60 -14.62 6.70 -3.40
N HIS A 61 -14.01 5.67 -3.98
CA HIS A 61 -14.45 4.29 -3.82
C HIS A 61 -13.99 3.67 -2.51
N VAL A 62 -13.06 4.29 -1.76
CA VAL A 62 -12.51 3.75 -0.52
C VAL A 62 -13.31 4.26 0.68
N CYS A 63 -13.85 3.34 1.48
CA CYS A 63 -14.47 3.64 2.75
C CYS A 63 -13.40 3.74 3.85
N PHE A 64 -13.28 4.92 4.46
CA PHE A 64 -12.31 5.17 5.53
C PHE A 64 -12.92 5.03 6.91
N GLN A 65 -12.24 4.27 7.77
CA GLN A 65 -12.38 4.37 9.21
C GLN A 65 -11.26 5.25 9.77
N ILE A 66 -11.54 6.09 10.76
CA ILE A 66 -10.53 6.93 11.42
C ILE A 66 -10.38 6.46 12.87
N LYS A 67 -9.14 6.20 13.29
CA LYS A 67 -8.79 5.71 14.63
C LYS A 67 -7.58 6.48 15.18
N ALA A 68 -7.44 6.47 16.51
CA ALA A 68 -6.24 6.97 17.18
C ALA A 68 -5.01 6.14 16.80
N TYR A 69 -3.83 6.76 16.72
CA TYR A 69 -2.60 6.07 16.29
C TYR A 69 -2.15 4.96 17.26
N SER A 70 -2.53 5.00 18.54
CA SER A 70 -2.31 3.89 19.48
C SER A 70 -2.89 2.56 19.00
N MET A 71 -3.93 2.58 18.16
CA MET A 71 -4.63 1.39 17.70
C MET A 71 -3.85 0.61 16.62
N VAL A 72 -2.79 1.19 16.04
CA VAL A 72 -1.99 0.58 14.97
C VAL A 72 -1.50 -0.82 15.35
N GLN A 73 -0.94 -0.97 16.55
CA GLN A 73 -0.41 -2.26 17.02
C GLN A 73 -1.52 -3.26 17.34
N MET A 74 -2.58 -2.80 17.99
CA MET A 74 -3.71 -3.65 18.36
C MET A 74 -4.46 -4.20 17.14
N ASP A 75 -4.53 -3.39 16.07
CA ASP A 75 -5.13 -3.80 14.80
C ASP A 75 -4.17 -4.63 13.92
N GLY A 76 -2.96 -4.94 14.39
CA GLY A 76 -2.00 -5.77 13.67
C GLY A 76 -1.43 -5.11 12.41
N VAL A 77 -1.44 -3.78 12.33
CA VAL A 77 -0.90 -3.05 11.17
C VAL A 77 0.62 -3.28 11.12
N PRO A 78 1.18 -3.72 9.98
CA PRO A 78 2.62 -3.92 9.84
C PRO A 78 3.39 -2.64 10.14
N ARG A 79 4.56 -2.78 10.76
CA ARG A 79 5.48 -1.67 11.04
C ARG A 79 5.93 -0.99 9.75
N GLU A 80 6.41 0.24 9.86
CA GLU A 80 7.13 0.89 8.77
C GLU A 80 8.49 0.24 8.59
N TYR A 81 8.89 0.09 7.32
CA TYR A 81 10.18 -0.45 6.92
C TYR A 81 10.84 0.55 5.98
N ASP A 82 12.17 0.50 5.91
CA ASP A 82 12.91 1.28 4.92
C ASP A 82 12.57 0.76 3.52
N LEU A 83 12.04 1.66 2.70
CA LEU A 83 11.64 1.35 1.32
C LEU A 83 12.72 1.85 0.35
N PRO A 84 13.04 1.08 -0.70
CA PRO A 84 13.85 1.58 -1.79
C PRO A 84 13.26 2.85 -2.38
N GLU A 85 14.12 3.80 -2.75
CA GLU A 85 13.67 5.09 -3.26
C GLU A 85 12.80 4.94 -4.52
N SER A 86 13.08 3.93 -5.36
CA SER A 86 12.26 3.58 -6.52
C SER A 86 10.81 3.24 -6.15
N ILE A 87 10.60 2.48 -5.07
CA ILE A 87 9.27 2.13 -4.55
C ILE A 87 8.56 3.36 -4.03
N VAL A 88 9.26 4.22 -3.26
CA VAL A 88 8.69 5.48 -2.76
C VAL A 88 8.27 6.38 -3.92
N ARG A 89 9.16 6.61 -4.90
CA ARG A 89 8.86 7.45 -6.08
C ARG A 89 7.68 6.89 -6.88
N THR A 90 7.60 5.58 -7.07
CA THR A 90 6.46 4.94 -7.74
C THR A 90 5.17 5.13 -6.96
N ALA A 91 5.19 4.89 -5.63
CA ALA A 91 4.02 5.04 -4.79
C ALA A 91 3.46 6.47 -4.80
N MET A 92 4.31 7.47 -4.95
CA MET A 92 3.92 8.88 -4.98
C MET A 92 3.28 9.34 -6.30
N LYS A 93 3.23 8.49 -7.34
CA LYS A 93 2.58 8.81 -8.62
C LYS A 93 1.05 8.85 -8.44
N ARG A 94 0.39 9.88 -8.97
CA ARG A 94 -1.08 10.06 -8.90
C ARG A 94 -1.86 9.08 -9.80
N GLU A 95 -1.23 8.64 -10.87
CA GLU A 95 -1.83 7.80 -11.91
C GLU A 95 -1.01 6.52 -12.04
N LEU A 96 -1.01 5.73 -10.97
CA LEU A 96 -0.41 4.41 -10.97
C LEU A 96 -1.48 3.37 -11.32
N ASP A 97 -1.29 2.66 -12.42
CA ASP A 97 -2.14 1.55 -12.86
C ASP A 97 -1.40 0.20 -12.73
N GLN A 98 -2.05 -0.90 -13.14
CA GLN A 98 -1.43 -2.22 -13.05
C GLN A 98 -0.15 -2.35 -13.87
N TYR A 99 -0.03 -1.63 -15.00
CA TYR A 99 1.17 -1.70 -15.84
C TYR A 99 2.34 -0.97 -15.20
N GLY A 100 2.10 0.19 -14.59
CA GLY A 100 3.09 0.93 -13.83
C GLY A 100 3.58 0.17 -12.60
N ILE A 101 2.69 -0.56 -11.90
CA ILE A 101 3.05 -1.45 -10.79
C ILE A 101 3.96 -2.58 -11.28
N VAL A 102 3.55 -3.26 -12.36
CA VAL A 102 4.32 -4.37 -12.96
C VAL A 102 5.70 -3.90 -13.40
N ALA A 103 5.77 -2.80 -14.14
CA ALA A 103 7.03 -2.23 -14.59
C ALA A 103 7.95 -1.90 -13.40
N SER A 104 7.44 -1.29 -12.34
CA SER A 104 8.25 -0.91 -11.17
C SER A 104 8.88 -2.13 -10.50
N ILE A 105 8.13 -3.21 -10.26
CA ILE A 105 8.69 -4.42 -9.65
C ILE A 105 9.65 -5.13 -10.61
N ASN A 106 9.35 -5.16 -11.91
CA ASN A 106 10.23 -5.81 -12.88
C ASN A 106 11.62 -5.17 -12.97
N THR A 107 11.73 -3.85 -12.74
CA THR A 107 13.05 -3.18 -12.68
C THR A 107 13.91 -3.62 -11.48
N MET A 108 13.31 -4.29 -10.49
CA MET A 108 13.99 -4.78 -9.29
C MET A 108 14.27 -6.28 -9.32
N LEU A 109 13.77 -7.00 -10.33
CA LEU A 109 14.01 -8.42 -10.48
C LEU A 109 15.25 -8.64 -11.35
N ASP A 110 16.27 -9.27 -10.80
CA ASP A 110 17.53 -9.55 -11.52
C ASP A 110 17.37 -10.62 -12.62
N SER A 111 16.34 -11.47 -12.51
CA SER A 111 16.00 -12.48 -13.49
C SER A 111 14.51 -12.77 -13.49
N GLY A 112 13.94 -13.04 -14.67
CA GLY A 112 12.51 -13.30 -14.79
C GLY A 112 11.64 -12.05 -14.88
N GLY A 113 10.41 -12.12 -14.38
CA GLY A 113 9.46 -11.02 -14.43
C GLY A 113 8.14 -11.30 -13.74
N MET A 114 7.47 -10.23 -13.35
CA MET A 114 6.12 -10.20 -12.83
C MET A 114 5.12 -9.86 -13.93
N ALA A 115 3.95 -10.49 -13.86
CA ALA A 115 2.80 -10.18 -14.67
C ALA A 115 1.54 -10.02 -13.79
N PHE A 116 0.63 -9.15 -14.22
CA PHE A 116 -0.71 -9.09 -13.63
C PHE A 116 -1.54 -10.28 -14.12
N SER A 117 -2.16 -11.01 -13.18
CA SER A 117 -3.00 -12.17 -13.49
C SER A 117 -4.48 -11.78 -13.57
N ARG A 118 -5.03 -11.26 -12.48
CA ARG A 118 -6.46 -10.91 -12.36
C ARG A 118 -6.75 -10.00 -11.18
N TYR A 119 -7.94 -9.42 -11.18
CA TYR A 119 -8.51 -8.72 -10.04
C TYR A 119 -9.76 -9.46 -9.55
N ASP A 120 -9.79 -9.82 -8.26
CA ASP A 120 -10.99 -10.35 -7.61
C ASP A 120 -11.74 -9.21 -6.93
N PHE A 121 -12.87 -8.81 -7.53
CA PHE A 121 -13.68 -7.71 -7.04
C PHE A 121 -14.37 -8.01 -5.70
N ASN A 122 -14.63 -9.28 -5.36
CA ASN A 122 -15.30 -9.65 -4.11
C ASN A 122 -14.39 -9.45 -2.90
N SER A 123 -13.10 -9.73 -3.05
CA SER A 123 -12.10 -9.54 -2.01
C SER A 123 -11.35 -8.20 -2.14
N GLY A 124 -11.43 -7.54 -3.30
CA GLY A 124 -10.60 -6.39 -3.64
C GLY A 124 -9.12 -6.77 -3.75
N THR A 125 -8.81 -7.96 -4.27
CA THR A 125 -7.45 -8.50 -4.31
C THR A 125 -6.90 -8.51 -5.73
N LEU A 126 -5.74 -7.91 -5.91
CA LEU A 126 -4.92 -7.96 -7.12
C LEU A 126 -4.03 -9.20 -7.08
N TYR A 127 -4.08 -10.02 -8.12
CA TYR A 127 -3.25 -11.22 -8.24
C TYR A 127 -2.14 -10.97 -9.25
N PHE A 128 -0.91 -11.24 -8.83
CA PHE A 128 0.29 -11.17 -9.66
C PHE A 128 0.97 -12.53 -9.70
N ASN A 129 1.58 -12.84 -10.83
CA ASN A 129 2.44 -14.00 -11.01
C ASN A 129 3.86 -13.50 -11.19
N ILE A 130 4.81 -14.08 -10.46
CA ILE A 130 6.24 -13.82 -10.61
C ILE A 130 6.88 -15.08 -11.15
N HIS A 131 7.41 -14.98 -12.37
CA HIS A 131 8.12 -16.04 -13.04
C HIS A 131 9.62 -15.78 -12.88
N MET A 132 10.33 -16.69 -12.23
CA MET A 132 11.77 -16.58 -12.00
C MET A 132 12.51 -17.75 -12.65
N THR A 133 13.71 -17.49 -13.16
CA THR A 133 14.64 -18.55 -13.61
C THR A 133 15.50 -19.09 -12.45
N THR A 134 15.44 -18.43 -11.30
CA THR A 134 16.16 -18.78 -10.07
C THR A 134 15.19 -18.89 -8.89
N VAL A 135 15.51 -19.74 -7.92
CA VAL A 135 14.68 -19.90 -6.72
C VAL A 135 14.93 -18.73 -5.79
N LEU A 136 13.87 -17.99 -5.47
CA LEU A 136 13.89 -16.92 -4.47
C LEU A 136 13.87 -17.49 -3.04
N MET A 137 14.70 -16.93 -2.19
CA MET A 137 14.64 -17.12 -0.75
C MET A 137 13.36 -16.50 -0.18
N ASP A 138 12.91 -16.98 0.98
CA ASP A 138 11.67 -16.50 1.59
C ASP A 138 11.72 -15.02 1.97
N ILE A 139 12.92 -14.51 2.32
CA ILE A 139 13.12 -13.08 2.56
C ILE A 139 12.89 -12.24 1.31
N GLU A 140 13.30 -12.71 0.13
CA GLU A 140 13.11 -11.99 -1.13
C GLU A 140 11.63 -11.96 -1.53
N LYS A 141 10.94 -13.10 -1.35
CA LYS A 141 9.49 -13.17 -1.56
C LYS A 141 8.75 -12.19 -0.65
N GLU A 142 9.17 -12.09 0.60
CA GLU A 142 8.54 -11.20 1.56
C GLU A 142 8.80 -9.73 1.22
N LEU A 143 10.03 -9.37 0.85
CA LEU A 143 10.35 -8.03 0.38
C LEU A 143 9.51 -7.63 -0.83
N ILE A 144 9.32 -8.53 -1.80
CA ILE A 144 8.47 -8.24 -2.97
C ILE A 144 7.02 -7.99 -2.56
N ARG A 145 6.45 -8.82 -1.66
CA ARG A 145 5.10 -8.60 -1.14
C ARG A 145 4.97 -7.27 -0.40
N MET A 146 5.98 -6.94 0.41
CA MET A 146 6.04 -5.66 1.12
C MET A 146 6.06 -4.48 0.14
N TYR A 147 6.95 -4.49 -0.86
CA TYR A 147 7.03 -3.42 -1.86
C TYR A 147 5.73 -3.29 -2.65
N LEU A 148 5.12 -4.40 -3.05
CA LEU A 148 3.81 -4.39 -3.72
C LEU A 148 2.73 -3.75 -2.84
N SER A 149 2.69 -4.07 -1.55
CA SER A 149 1.71 -3.48 -0.63
C SER A 149 1.78 -1.95 -0.53
N GLU A 150 2.92 -1.37 -0.89
CA GLU A 150 3.17 0.08 -0.87
C GLU A 150 2.76 0.80 -2.17
N ILE A 151 2.76 0.08 -3.29
CA ILE A 151 2.49 0.63 -4.62
C ILE A 151 1.15 0.17 -5.21
N ILE A 152 0.41 -0.70 -4.52
CA ILE A 152 -0.95 -1.06 -4.96
C ILE A 152 -1.96 0.06 -4.65
N PRO A 153 -3.10 0.11 -5.38
CA PRO A 153 -4.18 1.03 -5.08
C PRO A 153 -4.68 0.87 -3.65
N LEU A 154 -4.91 2.00 -2.98
CA LEU A 154 -5.50 2.04 -1.66
C LEU A 154 -6.89 1.39 -1.67
N GLY A 155 -7.21 0.63 -0.62
CA GLY A 155 -8.44 -0.14 -0.53
C GLY A 155 -8.36 -1.53 -1.18
N SER A 156 -7.26 -1.84 -1.86
CA SER A 156 -6.99 -3.18 -2.41
C SER A 156 -6.01 -3.96 -1.54
N LYS A 157 -6.01 -5.28 -1.71
CA LYS A 157 -4.95 -6.19 -1.28
C LYS A 157 -4.19 -6.71 -2.50
N CYS A 158 -3.05 -7.33 -2.28
CA CYS A 158 -2.38 -8.10 -3.32
C CYS A 158 -2.06 -9.52 -2.85
N ASN A 159 -1.99 -10.42 -3.81
CA ASN A 159 -1.44 -11.75 -3.63
C ASN A 159 -0.48 -12.05 -4.79
N VAL A 160 0.58 -12.78 -4.47
CA VAL A 160 1.68 -13.07 -5.39
C VAL A 160 1.91 -14.57 -5.43
N GLN A 161 1.79 -15.14 -6.62
CA GLN A 161 2.17 -16.52 -6.90
C GLN A 161 3.58 -16.53 -7.51
N PHE A 162 4.45 -17.39 -6.97
CA PHE A 162 5.81 -17.56 -7.46
C PHE A 162 5.90 -18.84 -8.29
N GLU A 163 6.41 -18.72 -9.51
CA GLU A 163 6.58 -19.81 -10.46
C GLU A 163 8.03 -19.85 -10.92
N TYR A 164 8.60 -21.07 -10.99
CA TYR A 164 10.00 -21.27 -11.33
C TYR A 164 10.10 -22.07 -12.62
N SER A 165 10.75 -21.51 -13.63
CA SER A 165 11.16 -22.27 -14.81
C SER A 165 12.60 -22.73 -14.59
N LEU A 166 12.75 -24.00 -14.25
CA LEU A 166 14.07 -24.64 -14.31
C LEU A 166 14.47 -24.72 -15.78
N ALA A 167 15.43 -23.90 -16.20
CA ALA A 167 16.07 -24.10 -17.50
C ALA A 167 16.61 -25.54 -17.53
N ALA A 168 16.15 -26.33 -18.49
CA ALA A 168 16.70 -27.65 -18.76
C ALA A 168 18.22 -27.48 -18.99
N ARG A 169 19.02 -28.12 -18.14
CA ARG A 169 20.47 -28.24 -18.34
C ARG A 169 20.75 -29.26 -19.44
#